data_AF-A0A928FNN7-F1
#
_entry.id   AF-A0A928FNN7-F1
#
_cell.length_a   1.000
_cell.length_b   1.000
_cell.length_c   1.000
_cell.angle_alpha   90.00
_cell.angle_beta   90.00
_cell.angle_gamma   90.00
#
_symmetry.space_group_name_H-M   'P 1'
#
loop_
_entity.id
_entity.type
_entity.pdbx_description
1 polymer ?
#
loop_
_entity_poly.entity_id
_entity_poly.type
_entity_poly.pdbx_seq_one_letter_code
_entity_poly.pdbx_strand_id
1 'polypeptide(L)'
;MNHKNSISRSLTVYGFSLFSLFIFLTSSNIISNNLNKWVAFWVGIALMACAVPLHCCKKKITYVISVFLNSFGGGFCFSALLSHKDLKAEISEFILGVLPSFVVLTLILLLVLLSKKRKRILNVALIILSVALIIVSFELWMKYDNMSYMFGFFCAIISAFYSGVFLYTANKENRNIMRDISFGSFGFFMLIAIIVLIIISGGEVLEGLGDIFGGGSKDKKNKANIPK
;
A
#
# COMPACT_ATOMS: atom_id res chain seq x y z
N MET A 1 -4.69 20.62 -22.93
CA MET A 1 -3.45 20.13 -22.29
C MET A 1 -2.30 20.02 -23.28
N ASN A 2 -1.19 20.71 -23.01
CA ASN A 2 0.03 20.55 -23.80
C ASN A 2 0.61 19.14 -23.57
N HIS A 3 0.78 18.36 -24.64
CA HIS A 3 1.17 16.94 -24.57
C HIS A 3 2.42 16.70 -23.71
N LYS A 4 3.38 17.63 -23.78
CA LYS A 4 4.64 17.63 -23.02
C LYS A 4 4.42 17.68 -21.50
N ASN A 5 3.42 18.43 -21.03
CA ASN A 5 3.11 18.55 -19.60
C ASN A 5 2.49 17.26 -19.03
N SER A 6 1.66 16.57 -19.81
CA SER A 6 1.07 15.28 -19.43
C SER A 6 2.12 14.19 -19.25
N ILE A 7 3.10 14.14 -20.17
CA ILE A 7 4.21 13.19 -20.13
C ILE A 7 5.07 13.42 -18.89
N SER A 8 5.52 14.66 -18.65
CA SER A 8 6.36 14.99 -17.49
C SER A 8 5.68 14.63 -16.16
N ARG A 9 4.38 14.91 -16.04
CA ARG A 9 3.59 14.53 -14.86
C ARG A 9 3.53 13.01 -14.70
N SER A 10 3.31 12.27 -15.78
CA SER A 10 3.22 10.80 -15.75
C SER A 10 4.56 10.17 -15.38
N LEU A 11 5.67 10.67 -15.93
CA LEU A 11 7.02 10.26 -15.53
C LEU A 11 7.30 10.55 -14.05
N THR A 12 6.77 11.65 -13.52
CA THR A 12 6.89 11.97 -12.09
C THR A 12 6.18 10.93 -11.23
N VAL A 13 4.91 10.60 -11.52
CA VAL A 13 4.19 9.54 -10.77
C VAL A 13 4.90 8.20 -10.91
N TYR A 14 5.36 7.86 -12.12
CA TYR A 14 6.11 6.64 -12.38
C TYR A 14 7.38 6.55 -11.51
N GLY A 15 8.20 7.59 -11.53
CA GLY A 15 9.43 7.66 -10.74
C GLY A 15 9.16 7.50 -9.25
N PHE A 16 8.16 8.21 -8.70
CA PHE A 16 7.78 8.05 -7.29
C PHE A 16 7.21 6.68 -6.97
N SER A 17 6.50 6.02 -7.89
CA SER A 17 5.99 4.67 -7.69
C SER A 17 7.10 3.63 -7.60
N LEU A 18 8.08 3.66 -8.52
CA LEU A 18 9.26 2.79 -8.48
C LEU A 18 10.09 3.05 -7.23
N PHE A 19 10.26 4.32 -6.88
CA PHE A 19 11.02 4.72 -5.72
C PHE A 19 10.36 4.26 -4.40
N SER A 20 9.03 4.34 -4.32
CA SER A 20 8.28 3.84 -3.15
C SER A 20 8.37 2.32 -3.02
N LEU A 21 8.26 1.59 -4.14
CA LEU A 21 8.48 0.15 -4.16
C LEU A 21 9.89 -0.20 -3.67
N PHE A 22 10.90 0.48 -4.19
CA PHE A 22 12.29 0.26 -3.77
C PHE A 22 12.50 0.50 -2.26
N ILE A 23 12.01 1.63 -1.71
CA ILE A 23 12.10 1.90 -0.27
C ILE A 23 11.34 0.86 0.54
N PHE A 24 10.12 0.52 0.15
CA PHE A 24 9.30 -0.48 0.83
C PHE A 24 10.03 -1.81 0.96
N LEU A 25 10.65 -2.29 -0.13
CA LEU A 25 11.36 -3.58 -0.15
C LEU A 25 12.64 -3.54 0.69
N THR A 26 13.46 -2.49 0.50
CA THR A 26 14.71 -2.34 1.25
C THR A 26 14.48 -2.19 2.74
N SER A 27 13.49 -1.40 3.14
CA SER A 27 13.12 -1.27 4.56
C SER A 27 12.51 -2.54 5.13
N SER A 28 11.74 -3.32 4.35
CA SER A 28 11.25 -4.61 4.85
C SER A 28 12.37 -5.63 5.16
N ASN A 29 13.44 -5.62 4.36
CA ASN A 29 14.62 -6.48 4.47
C ASN A 29 15.53 -6.16 5.67
N ILE A 30 15.87 -4.88 5.83
CA ILE A 30 16.88 -4.44 6.81
C ILE A 30 16.42 -4.75 8.25
N ILE A 31 15.11 -4.84 8.45
CA ILE A 31 14.47 -4.87 9.76
C ILE A 31 13.96 -6.25 10.16
N SER A 32 13.65 -7.14 9.21
CA SER A 32 13.10 -8.48 9.53
C SER A 32 14.06 -9.33 10.36
N ASN A 33 15.34 -8.99 10.34
CA ASN A 33 16.39 -9.71 11.06
C ASN A 33 16.66 -9.17 12.48
N ASN A 34 16.12 -8.00 12.84
CA ASN A 34 16.61 -7.23 13.98
C ASN A 34 15.54 -6.73 14.96
N LEU A 35 14.26 -6.67 14.57
CA LEU A 35 13.19 -6.12 15.43
C LEU A 35 12.07 -7.12 15.69
N ASN A 36 11.51 -7.07 16.90
CA ASN A 36 10.27 -7.75 17.25
C ASN A 36 9.11 -7.23 16.38
N LYS A 37 8.20 -8.12 15.95
CA LYS A 37 6.99 -7.79 15.16
C LYS A 37 6.26 -6.53 15.65
N TRP A 38 6.03 -6.37 16.96
CA TRP A 38 5.31 -5.22 17.50
C TRP A 38 6.12 -3.93 17.40
N VAL A 39 7.44 -4.00 17.65
CA VAL A 39 8.33 -2.84 17.52
C VAL A 39 8.36 -2.38 16.06
N ALA A 40 8.55 -3.29 15.11
CA ALA A 40 8.55 -2.97 13.69
C ALA A 40 7.22 -2.32 13.26
N PHE A 41 6.09 -2.87 13.70
CA PHE A 41 4.77 -2.32 13.40
C PHE A 41 4.60 -0.90 13.93
N TRP A 42 4.90 -0.66 15.21
CA TRP A 42 4.72 0.66 15.85
C TRP A 42 5.69 1.71 15.30
N VAL A 43 6.91 1.33 14.91
CA VAL A 43 7.82 2.23 14.19
C VAL A 43 7.20 2.65 12.85
N GLY A 44 6.57 1.73 12.13
CA GLY A 44 5.82 2.06 10.90
C GLY A 44 4.72 3.08 11.15
N ILE A 45 3.90 2.89 12.19
CA ILE A 45 2.84 3.84 12.59
C ILE A 45 3.41 5.21 12.98
N ALA A 46 4.53 5.25 13.71
CA ALA A 46 5.18 6.50 14.10
C ALA A 46 5.69 7.29 12.88
N LEU A 47 6.29 6.61 11.89
CA LEU A 47 6.73 7.24 10.64
C LEU A 47 5.56 7.86 9.88
N MET A 48 4.44 7.14 9.79
CA MET A 48 3.19 7.65 9.22
C MET A 48 2.66 8.87 10.00
N ALA A 49 2.63 8.81 11.33
CA ALA A 49 2.20 9.94 12.17
C ALA A 49 3.05 11.19 11.92
N CYS A 50 4.36 11.04 11.73
CA CYS A 50 5.27 12.13 11.33
C CYS A 50 5.03 12.62 9.89
N ALA A 51 4.56 11.75 8.98
CA ALA A 51 4.26 12.13 7.60
C ALA A 51 3.05 13.06 7.49
N VAL A 52 2.05 12.91 8.37
CA VAL A 52 0.81 13.73 8.37
C VAL A 52 1.08 15.24 8.46
N PRO A 53 1.79 15.78 9.47
CA PRO A 53 2.04 17.21 9.56
C PRO A 53 2.86 17.73 8.36
N LEU A 54 3.80 16.92 7.84
CA LEU A 54 4.56 17.27 6.64
C LEU A 54 3.68 17.42 5.39
N HIS A 55 2.70 16.54 5.21
CA HIS A 55 1.72 16.68 4.13
C HIS A 55 0.91 17.99 4.29
N CYS A 56 0.50 18.30 5.53
CA CYS A 56 -0.30 19.49 5.82
C CYS A 56 0.46 20.82 5.59
N CYS A 57 1.80 20.84 5.57
CA CYS A 57 2.59 22.05 5.32
C CYS A 57 2.45 22.62 3.89
N LYS A 58 1.86 21.88 2.95
CA LYS A 58 1.61 22.30 1.55
C LYS A 58 2.85 22.68 0.72
N LYS A 59 4.07 22.36 1.18
CA LYS A 59 5.33 22.61 0.45
C LYS A 59 5.72 21.39 -0.39
N LYS A 60 6.32 21.61 -1.57
CA LYS A 60 6.74 20.50 -2.46
C LYS A 60 7.66 19.51 -1.75
N ILE A 61 8.67 20.00 -1.05
CA ILE A 61 9.64 19.15 -0.35
C ILE A 61 8.99 18.34 0.78
N THR A 62 7.99 18.88 1.47
CA THR A 62 7.34 18.18 2.58
C THR A 62 6.44 17.05 2.08
N TYR A 63 5.83 17.18 0.89
CA TYR A 63 5.16 16.07 0.22
C TYR A 63 6.13 14.94 -0.14
N VAL A 64 7.32 15.29 -0.65
CA VAL A 64 8.36 14.30 -0.95
C VAL A 64 8.73 13.55 0.32
N ILE A 65 9.10 14.26 1.40
CA ILE A 65 9.47 13.63 2.68
C ILE A 65 8.31 12.76 3.22
N SER A 66 7.07 13.20 3.10
CA SER A 66 5.90 12.38 3.48
C SER A 66 5.80 11.08 2.67
N VAL A 67 6.08 11.10 1.36
CA VAL A 67 6.14 9.87 0.55
C VAL A 67 7.22 8.92 1.04
N PHE A 68 8.41 9.45 1.35
CA PHE A 68 9.51 8.66 1.92
C PHE A 68 9.09 7.99 3.24
N LEU A 69 8.56 8.76 4.19
CA LEU A 69 8.15 8.25 5.50
C LEU A 69 7.08 7.17 5.39
N ASN A 70 6.08 7.35 4.51
CA ASN A 70 5.03 6.35 4.29
C ASN A 70 5.56 5.08 3.61
N SER A 71 6.56 5.21 2.73
CA SER A 71 7.17 4.05 2.06
C SER A 71 8.03 3.24 3.03
N PHE A 72 8.84 3.92 3.86
CA PHE A 72 9.57 3.29 4.96
C PHE A 72 8.60 2.64 5.93
N GLY A 73 7.61 3.40 6.41
CA GLY A 73 6.64 2.91 7.38
C GLY A 73 5.89 1.68 6.88
N GLY A 74 5.51 1.66 5.59
CA GLY A 74 4.86 0.51 4.98
C GLY A 74 5.79 -0.72 4.99
N GLY A 75 7.07 -0.54 4.68
CA GLY A 75 8.06 -1.61 4.75
C GLY A 75 8.32 -2.09 6.16
N PHE A 76 8.30 -1.21 7.17
CA PHE A 76 8.36 -1.57 8.60
C PHE A 76 7.15 -2.39 9.04
N CYS A 77 5.93 -1.97 8.69
CA CYS A 77 4.73 -2.77 8.95
C CYS A 77 4.83 -4.14 8.26
N PHE A 78 5.24 -4.19 6.99
CA PHE A 78 5.40 -5.46 6.30
C PHE A 78 6.52 -6.33 6.92
N SER A 79 7.60 -5.72 7.42
CA SER A 79 8.65 -6.41 8.17
C SER A 79 8.12 -7.06 9.46
N ALA A 80 7.14 -6.43 10.13
CA ALA A 80 6.47 -7.04 11.28
C ALA A 80 5.75 -8.35 10.90
N LEU A 81 5.14 -8.41 9.71
CA LEU A 81 4.53 -9.63 9.19
C LEU A 81 5.59 -10.71 8.90
N LEU A 82 6.73 -10.34 8.32
CA LEU A 82 7.84 -11.27 8.09
C LEU A 82 8.36 -11.86 9.41
N SER A 83 8.59 -11.00 10.41
CA SER A 83 8.99 -11.42 11.75
C SER A 83 7.94 -12.31 12.41
N HIS A 84 6.65 -12.06 12.18
CA HIS A 84 5.59 -12.89 12.73
C HIS A 84 5.54 -14.29 12.11
N LYS A 85 5.84 -14.42 10.82
CA LYS A 85 5.89 -15.71 10.10
C LYS A 85 7.26 -16.40 10.17
N ASP A 86 8.21 -15.86 10.93
CA ASP A 86 9.61 -16.32 10.99
C ASP A 86 10.28 -16.47 9.60
N LEU A 87 9.86 -15.62 8.65
CA LEU A 87 10.37 -15.64 7.28
C LEU A 87 11.56 -14.70 7.13
N LYS A 88 12.63 -15.24 6.53
CA LYS A 88 13.76 -14.44 6.07
C LYS A 88 13.53 -14.04 4.63
N ALA A 89 13.81 -12.78 4.37
CA ALA A 89 13.49 -12.18 3.11
C ALA A 89 14.62 -12.43 2.11
N GLU A 90 14.35 -13.20 1.06
CA GLU A 90 15.32 -13.52 0.01
C GLU A 90 15.17 -12.61 -1.21
N ILE A 91 16.30 -12.08 -1.70
CA ILE A 91 16.37 -11.16 -2.85
C ILE A 91 15.66 -11.72 -4.09
N SER A 92 15.77 -13.02 -4.34
CA SER A 92 15.09 -13.75 -5.41
C SER A 92 13.57 -13.58 -5.33
N GLU A 93 12.99 -13.82 -4.16
CA GLU A 93 11.55 -13.72 -3.90
C GLU A 93 11.04 -12.29 -4.02
N PHE A 94 11.85 -11.31 -3.62
CA PHE A 94 11.53 -9.89 -3.83
C PHE A 94 11.42 -9.51 -5.30
N ILE A 95 12.40 -9.94 -6.11
CA ILE A 95 12.42 -9.64 -7.55
C ILE A 95 11.18 -10.24 -8.21
N LEU A 96 10.85 -11.49 -7.88
CA LEU A 96 9.66 -12.17 -8.40
C LEU A 96 8.37 -11.47 -7.96
N GLY A 97 8.28 -11.04 -6.71
CA GLY A 97 7.11 -10.33 -6.19
C GLY A 97 6.91 -8.94 -6.82
N VAL A 98 7.98 -8.19 -7.08
CA VAL A 98 7.87 -6.85 -7.70
C VAL A 98 7.49 -6.91 -9.17
N LEU A 99 7.93 -7.93 -9.90
CA LEU A 99 7.88 -7.97 -11.36
C LEU A 99 6.48 -7.68 -11.91
N PRO A 100 5.38 -8.29 -11.42
CA PRO A 100 4.04 -7.98 -11.92
C PRO A 100 3.64 -6.52 -11.71
N SER A 101 3.97 -5.94 -10.55
CA SER A 101 3.68 -4.54 -10.23
C SER A 101 4.45 -3.58 -11.14
N PHE A 102 5.72 -3.90 -11.40
CA PHE A 102 6.57 -3.15 -12.33
C PHE A 102 6.02 -3.18 -13.76
N VAL A 103 5.62 -4.36 -14.24
CA VAL A 103 5.03 -4.53 -15.58
C VAL A 103 3.76 -3.69 -15.72
N VAL A 104 2.85 -3.74 -14.75
CA VAL A 104 1.60 -2.94 -14.78
C VAL A 104 1.91 -1.44 -14.81
N LEU A 105 2.81 -0.95 -13.96
CA LEU A 105 3.20 0.47 -13.94
C LEU A 105 3.84 0.91 -15.26
N THR A 106 4.68 0.04 -15.85
CA THR A 106 5.33 0.32 -17.14
C THR A 106 4.31 0.37 -18.28
N LEU A 107 3.35 -0.57 -18.30
CA LEU A 107 2.25 -0.55 -19.27
C LEU A 107 1.41 0.72 -19.14
N ILE A 108 1.13 1.18 -17.92
CA ILE A 108 0.46 2.47 -17.67
C ILE A 108 1.25 3.63 -18.28
N LEU A 109 2.55 3.69 -18.03
CA LEU A 109 3.39 4.74 -18.59
C LEU A 109 3.37 4.71 -20.12
N LEU A 110 3.61 3.54 -20.73
CA LEU A 110 3.64 3.36 -22.19
C LEU A 110 2.31 3.78 -22.83
N LEU A 111 1.18 3.42 -22.25
CA LEU A 111 -0.13 3.79 -22.77
C LEU A 111 -0.37 5.30 -22.73
N VAL A 112 0.13 5.99 -21.69
CA VAL A 112 0.07 7.45 -21.63
C VAL A 112 0.98 8.12 -22.66
N LEU A 113 2.15 7.54 -22.94
CA LEU A 113 3.09 8.03 -23.94
C LEU A 113 2.55 7.86 -25.38
N LEU A 114 1.88 6.75 -25.66
CA LEU A 114 1.49 6.36 -27.02
C LEU A 114 0.08 6.81 -27.42
N SER A 115 -0.88 6.88 -26.50
CA SER A 115 -2.30 7.06 -26.86
C SER A 115 -2.78 8.50 -26.71
N LYS A 116 -3.00 9.21 -27.84
CA LYS A 116 -3.63 10.55 -27.82
C LYS A 116 -5.16 10.53 -27.68
N LYS A 117 -5.85 9.46 -28.15
CA LYS A 117 -7.31 9.47 -28.35
C LYS A 117 -8.13 8.52 -27.44
N ARG A 118 -7.52 7.57 -26.71
CA ARG A 118 -8.26 6.58 -25.87
C ARG A 118 -7.83 6.51 -24.40
N LYS A 119 -7.25 7.58 -23.86
CA LYS A 119 -6.65 7.61 -22.51
C LYS A 119 -7.60 7.17 -21.39
N ARG A 120 -8.89 7.54 -21.44
CA ARG A 120 -9.81 7.28 -20.32
C ARG A 120 -10.19 5.80 -20.19
N ILE A 121 -10.54 5.12 -21.27
CA ILE A 121 -10.93 3.70 -21.26
C ILE A 121 -9.72 2.84 -20.86
N LEU A 122 -8.55 3.14 -21.45
CA LEU A 122 -7.32 2.42 -21.16
C LEU A 122 -6.90 2.59 -19.70
N ASN A 123 -6.99 3.80 -19.13
CA ASN A 123 -6.67 4.02 -17.72
C ASN A 123 -7.64 3.30 -16.77
N VAL A 124 -8.92 3.19 -17.13
CA VAL A 124 -9.90 2.40 -16.34
C VAL A 124 -9.55 0.91 -16.40
N ALA A 125 -9.26 0.39 -17.58
CA ALA A 125 -8.83 -1.01 -17.75
C ALA A 125 -7.57 -1.33 -16.93
N LEU A 126 -6.64 -0.38 -16.82
CA LEU A 126 -5.43 -0.56 -16.03
C LEU A 126 -5.68 -0.55 -14.52
N ILE A 127 -6.64 0.22 -14.01
CA ILE A 127 -7.05 0.12 -12.61
C ILE A 127 -7.69 -1.26 -12.35
N ILE A 128 -8.55 -1.72 -13.26
CA ILE A 128 -9.13 -3.07 -13.17
C ILE A 128 -8.01 -4.11 -13.16
N LEU A 129 -6.99 -3.96 -14.00
CA LEU A 129 -5.82 -4.84 -14.00
C LEU A 129 -5.03 -4.78 -12.69
N SER A 130 -4.81 -3.60 -12.10
CA SER A 130 -4.14 -3.47 -10.80
C SER A 130 -4.94 -4.12 -9.66
N VAL A 131 -6.28 -3.99 -9.69
CA VAL A 131 -7.16 -4.66 -8.71
C VAL A 131 -7.16 -6.18 -8.92
N ALA A 132 -7.25 -6.65 -10.16
CA ALA A 132 -7.14 -8.06 -10.50
C ALA A 132 -5.80 -8.65 -10.03
N LEU A 133 -4.71 -7.89 -10.19
CA LEU A 133 -3.39 -8.31 -9.70
C LEU A 133 -3.38 -8.46 -8.18
N ILE A 134 -3.99 -7.54 -7.43
CA ILE A 134 -4.12 -7.69 -5.97
C ILE A 134 -4.86 -8.99 -5.62
N ILE A 135 -6.01 -9.25 -6.26
CA ILE A 135 -6.82 -10.45 -5.99
C ILE A 135 -6.04 -11.72 -6.32
N VAL A 136 -5.45 -11.80 -7.52
CA VAL A 136 -4.68 -12.97 -7.96
C VAL A 136 -3.48 -13.21 -7.05
N SER A 137 -2.72 -12.16 -6.71
CA SER A 137 -1.58 -12.31 -5.80
C SER A 137 -2.02 -12.76 -4.40
N PHE A 138 -3.16 -12.27 -3.91
CA PHE A 138 -3.72 -12.73 -2.64
C PHE A 138 -4.13 -14.20 -2.70
N GLU A 139 -4.88 -14.62 -3.72
CA GLU A 139 -5.30 -16.02 -3.89
C GLU A 139 -4.10 -16.97 -4.00
N LEU A 140 -3.09 -16.60 -4.80
CA LEU A 140 -1.87 -17.39 -4.94
C LEU A 140 -1.08 -17.44 -3.62
N TRP A 141 -1.04 -16.34 -2.87
CA TRP A 141 -0.43 -16.34 -1.54
C TRP A 141 -1.17 -17.29 -0.60
N MET A 142 -2.49 -17.20 -0.51
CA MET A 142 -3.28 -18.08 0.36
C MET A 142 -3.21 -19.55 -0.05
N LYS A 143 -3.10 -19.84 -1.34
CA LYS A 143 -3.05 -21.22 -1.86
C LYS A 143 -1.70 -21.90 -1.69
N TYR A 144 -0.61 -21.17 -1.90
CA TYR A 144 0.74 -21.74 -1.95
C TYR A 144 1.60 -21.37 -0.74
N ASP A 145 1.13 -20.48 0.15
CA ASP A 145 1.86 -19.87 1.28
C ASP A 145 3.31 -19.47 0.93
N ASN A 146 3.49 -19.00 -0.32
CA ASN A 146 4.80 -18.67 -0.85
C ASN A 146 5.08 -17.17 -0.68
N MET A 147 6.30 -16.84 -0.26
CA MET A 147 6.72 -15.48 0.07
C MET A 147 6.72 -14.55 -1.15
N SER A 148 6.97 -15.05 -2.35
CA SER A 148 6.95 -14.28 -3.60
C SER A 148 5.55 -13.77 -3.92
N TYR A 149 4.51 -14.58 -3.66
CA TYR A 149 3.12 -14.15 -3.82
C TYR A 149 2.69 -13.17 -2.73
N MET A 150 3.16 -13.35 -1.49
CA MET A 150 2.97 -12.38 -0.42
C MET A 150 3.57 -11.02 -0.81
N PHE A 151 4.84 -11.00 -1.26
CA PHE A 151 5.47 -9.77 -1.77
C PHE A 151 4.71 -9.17 -2.94
N GLY A 152 4.28 -10.00 -3.88
CA GLY A 152 3.46 -9.59 -5.02
C GLY A 152 2.19 -8.88 -4.60
N PHE A 153 1.49 -9.40 -3.59
CA PHE A 153 0.27 -8.82 -3.05
C PHE A 153 0.51 -7.41 -2.48
N PHE A 154 1.51 -7.24 -1.61
CA PHE A 154 1.81 -5.93 -1.01
C PHE A 154 2.35 -4.92 -2.04
N CYS A 155 3.16 -5.36 -3.01
CA CYS A 155 3.61 -4.52 -4.11
C CYS A 155 2.44 -4.10 -5.02
N ALA A 156 1.48 -5.00 -5.27
CA ALA A 156 0.30 -4.73 -6.08
C ALA A 156 -0.60 -3.66 -5.43
N ILE A 157 -0.70 -3.64 -4.08
CA ILE A 157 -1.38 -2.56 -3.34
C ILE A 157 -0.71 -1.21 -3.63
N ILE A 158 0.61 -1.11 -3.49
CA ILE A 158 1.35 0.13 -3.75
C ILE A 158 1.14 0.58 -5.20
N SER A 159 1.26 -0.35 -6.14
CA SER A 159 1.03 -0.12 -7.57
C SER A 159 -0.39 0.39 -7.87
N ALA A 160 -1.41 -0.19 -7.24
CA ALA A 160 -2.80 0.22 -7.44
C ALA A 160 -3.07 1.65 -6.98
N PHE A 161 -2.54 2.06 -5.82
CA PHE A 161 -2.67 3.44 -5.36
C PHE A 161 -2.01 4.44 -6.32
N TYR A 162 -0.80 4.14 -6.80
CA TYR A 162 -0.15 4.99 -7.79
C TYR A 162 -0.84 4.98 -9.15
N SER A 163 -1.43 3.86 -9.56
CA SER A 163 -2.30 3.77 -10.74
C SER A 163 -3.52 4.69 -10.63
N GLY A 164 -4.11 4.79 -9.42
CA GLY A 164 -5.15 5.75 -9.11
C GLY A 164 -4.68 7.20 -9.24
N VAL A 165 -3.50 7.52 -8.70
CA VAL A 165 -2.87 8.85 -8.84
C VAL A 165 -2.64 9.20 -10.32
N PHE A 166 -2.17 8.25 -11.13
CA PHE A 166 -2.03 8.41 -12.59
C PHE A 166 -3.35 8.84 -13.23
N LEU A 167 -4.43 8.09 -13.00
CA LEU A 167 -5.73 8.41 -13.60
C LEU A 167 -6.23 9.79 -13.17
N TYR A 168 -6.09 10.10 -11.88
CA TYR A 168 -6.69 11.29 -11.28
C TYR A 168 -5.93 12.58 -11.60
N THR A 169 -4.60 12.50 -11.71
CA THR A 169 -3.70 13.66 -11.65
C THR A 169 -3.00 13.94 -12.97
N ALA A 170 -2.67 12.92 -13.76
CA ALA A 170 -1.93 13.07 -15.02
C ALA A 170 -2.77 13.75 -16.12
N ASN A 171 -4.11 13.74 -15.96
CA ASN A 171 -5.07 14.30 -16.92
C ASN A 171 -5.65 15.67 -16.52
N LYS A 172 -5.28 16.24 -15.37
CA LYS A 172 -5.81 17.53 -14.86
C LYS A 172 -4.68 18.56 -14.69
N GLU A 173 -4.78 19.72 -15.35
CA GLU A 173 -3.71 20.73 -15.40
C GLU A 173 -3.51 21.50 -14.08
N ASN A 174 -4.59 21.81 -13.35
CA ASN A 174 -4.52 22.68 -12.17
C ASN A 174 -4.25 21.95 -10.85
N ARG A 175 -3.86 20.67 -10.89
CA ARG A 175 -3.63 19.87 -9.68
C ARG A 175 -2.16 19.84 -9.29
N ASN A 176 -1.92 19.96 -7.99
CA ASN A 176 -0.61 19.76 -7.39
C ASN A 176 -0.26 18.27 -7.34
N ILE A 177 0.52 17.82 -8.31
CA ILE A 177 0.90 16.41 -8.47
C ILE A 177 1.61 15.83 -7.24
N MET A 178 2.46 16.62 -6.58
CA MET A 178 3.19 16.14 -5.40
C MET A 178 2.26 15.88 -4.22
N ARG A 179 1.21 16.70 -4.09
CA ARG A 179 0.16 16.47 -3.09
C ARG A 179 -0.58 15.17 -3.36
N ASP A 180 -0.95 14.92 -4.61
CA ASP A 180 -1.71 13.72 -4.99
C ASP A 180 -0.86 12.44 -4.85
N ILE A 181 0.43 12.49 -5.20
CA ILE A 181 1.40 11.41 -4.96
C ILE A 181 1.54 11.13 -3.46
N SER A 182 1.73 12.17 -2.66
CA SER A 182 1.80 12.04 -1.20
C SER A 182 0.51 11.48 -0.61
N PHE A 183 -0.65 11.90 -1.09
CA PHE A 183 -1.93 11.33 -0.66
C PHE A 183 -2.07 9.85 -1.03
N GLY A 184 -1.60 9.45 -2.22
CA GLY A 184 -1.52 8.05 -2.63
C GLY A 184 -0.65 7.21 -1.68
N SER A 185 0.43 7.79 -1.14
CA SER A 185 1.30 7.07 -0.20
C SER A 185 0.67 6.85 1.17
N PHE A 186 -0.17 7.78 1.64
CA PHE A 186 -1.00 7.54 2.82
C PHE A 186 -1.95 6.38 2.61
N GLY A 187 -2.60 6.33 1.44
CA GLY A 187 -3.55 5.29 1.10
C GLY A 187 -2.95 3.90 1.14
N PHE A 188 -1.82 3.66 0.46
CA PHE A 188 -1.20 2.34 0.48
C PHE A 188 -0.70 1.99 1.88
N PHE A 189 -0.08 2.92 2.61
CA PHE A 189 0.42 2.63 3.95
C PHE A 189 -0.70 2.16 4.86
N MET A 190 -1.82 2.91 4.89
CA MET A 190 -2.93 2.59 5.77
C MET A 190 -3.48 1.20 5.49
N LEU A 191 -3.63 0.85 4.21
CA LEU A 191 -4.12 -0.47 3.83
C LEU A 191 -3.13 -1.58 4.24
N ILE A 192 -1.84 -1.38 4.01
CA ILE A 192 -0.78 -2.32 4.44
C ILE A 192 -0.80 -2.48 5.96
N ALA A 193 -0.83 -1.39 6.72
CA ALA A 193 -0.81 -1.41 8.17
C ALA A 193 -2.04 -2.13 8.74
N ILE A 194 -3.23 -1.88 8.19
CA ILE A 194 -4.47 -2.58 8.61
C ILE A 194 -4.37 -4.08 8.34
N ILE A 195 -3.96 -4.48 7.12
CA ILE A 195 -3.84 -5.89 6.77
C ILE A 195 -2.82 -6.59 7.69
N VAL A 196 -1.64 -5.98 7.87
CA VAL A 196 -0.61 -6.52 8.77
C VAL A 196 -1.15 -6.64 10.18
N LEU A 197 -1.80 -5.60 10.71
CA LEU A 197 -2.34 -5.60 12.07
C LEU A 197 -3.34 -6.73 12.28
N ILE A 198 -4.25 -6.94 11.33
CA ILE A 198 -5.23 -8.04 11.36
C ILE A 198 -4.50 -9.39 11.44
N ILE A 199 -3.46 -9.59 10.62
CA ILE A 199 -2.74 -10.86 10.58
C ILE A 199 -1.94 -11.10 11.87
N ILE A 200 -1.14 -10.12 12.32
CA ILE A 200 -0.27 -10.30 13.50
C ILE A 200 -1.03 -10.42 14.82
N SER A 201 -2.28 -9.92 14.86
CA SER A 201 -3.21 -10.05 15.98
C SER A 201 -4.09 -11.30 15.92
N GLY A 202 -3.95 -12.14 14.88
CA GLY A 202 -4.81 -13.31 14.71
C GLY A 202 -6.29 -13.00 14.46
N GLY A 203 -6.62 -11.76 14.09
CA GLY A 203 -8.00 -11.31 13.86
C GLY A 203 -8.68 -10.65 15.06
N GLU A 204 -8.09 -10.64 16.26
CA GLU A 204 -8.66 -10.04 17.48
C GLU A 204 -9.05 -8.56 17.28
N VAL A 205 -8.29 -7.83 16.45
CA VAL A 205 -8.58 -6.42 16.15
C VAL A 205 -9.90 -6.24 15.40
N LEU A 206 -10.33 -7.21 14.58
CA LEU A 206 -11.63 -7.17 13.91
C LEU A 206 -12.77 -7.41 14.89
N GLU A 207 -12.58 -8.25 15.91
CA GLU A 207 -13.56 -8.50 16.97
C GLU A 207 -13.74 -7.23 17.81
N GLY A 208 -12.65 -6.60 18.25
CA GLY A 208 -12.71 -5.34 18.99
C GLY A 208 -13.29 -4.16 18.19
N LEU A 209 -13.04 -4.10 16.87
CA LEU A 209 -13.70 -3.14 15.98
C LEU A 209 -15.19 -3.44 15.80
N GLY A 210 -15.56 -4.72 15.76
CA GLY A 210 -16.94 -5.18 15.77
C GLY A 210 -17.71 -4.70 17.00
N ASP A 211 -17.08 -4.69 18.17
CA ASP A 211 -17.67 -4.18 19.42
C ASP A 211 -17.77 -2.64 19.47
N ILE A 212 -16.87 -1.93 18.78
CA ILE A 212 -16.86 -0.45 18.72
C ILE A 212 -17.87 0.08 17.69
N PHE A 213 -17.97 -0.56 16.52
CA PHE A 213 -18.88 -0.15 15.44
C PHE A 213 -20.25 -0.85 15.51
N GLY A 214 -20.31 -2.03 16.14
CA GLY A 214 -21.54 -2.75 16.47
C GLY A 214 -22.04 -2.30 17.84
N GLY A 215 -22.85 -1.24 17.84
CA GLY A 215 -23.45 -0.68 19.06
C GLY A 215 -23.98 -1.77 20.00
N GLY A 216 -23.55 -1.70 21.26
CA GLY A 216 -23.86 -2.70 22.28
C GLY A 216 -25.34 -3.10 22.30
N SER A 217 -25.61 -4.36 22.02
CA SER A 217 -26.84 -5.01 22.47
C SER A 217 -26.73 -6.53 22.42
N LYS A 218 -26.95 -7.15 23.59
CA LYS A 218 -27.17 -8.58 23.88
C LYS A 218 -25.89 -9.41 23.97
N ASP A 219 -25.50 -9.96 25.13
CA ASP A 219 -26.33 -10.75 26.04
C ASP A 219 -26.07 -10.48 27.53
N LYS A 220 -27.02 -9.78 28.17
CA LYS A 220 -27.40 -10.05 29.56
C LYS A 220 -28.66 -10.93 29.53
N LYS A 221 -28.49 -12.22 29.31
CA LYS A 221 -29.54 -13.21 29.61
C LYS A 221 -28.93 -14.59 29.87
N ASN A 222 -28.51 -14.80 31.12
CA ASN A 222 -28.75 -16.03 31.89
C ASN A 222 -28.15 -15.90 33.30
N LYS A 223 -28.75 -15.00 34.09
CA LYS A 223 -28.86 -15.15 35.55
C LYS A 223 -30.34 -15.04 35.89
N ALA A 224 -31.06 -16.15 35.84
CA ALA A 224 -32.31 -16.34 36.56
C ALA A 224 -32.67 -17.83 36.59
N ASN A 225 -32.80 -18.35 37.81
CA ASN A 225 -33.61 -19.50 38.23
C ASN A 225 -33.07 -20.92 38.02
N ILE A 226 -32.37 -21.41 39.05
CA ILE A 226 -32.81 -22.65 39.71
C ILE A 226 -33.10 -22.30 41.17
N PRO A 227 -34.39 -22.22 41.60
CA PRO A 227 -34.73 -22.22 43.01
C PRO A 227 -34.58 -23.64 43.58
N LYS A 228 -34.22 -23.67 44.86
CA LYS A 228 -34.08 -24.78 45.82
C LYS A 228 -34.63 -26.15 45.40
#